data_AF-A0A3T1LW46-F1
#
_entry.id   AF-A0A3T1LW46-F1
#
_cell.length_a   1.000
_cell.length_b   1.000
_cell.length_c   1.000
_cell.angle_alpha   90.00
_cell.angle_beta   90.00
_cell.angle_gamma   90.00
#
_symmetry.space_group_name_H-M   'P 1'
#
loop_
_entity.id
_entity.type
_entity.pdbx_description
1 polymer ?
#
loop_
_entity_poly.entity_id
_entity_poly.type
_entity_poly.pdbx_seq_one_letter_code
_entity_poly.pdbx_strand_id
1 'polypeptide(L)'
;MQTIDRNEIAKDINTKIAGLGRSIQTNWELGFEEGQVITLEKQESWTNGGAFTVCNDCPVEYYFEIENEVPCHVVDYNNENEVIALGAEDCEDEKEVLLPAGTKLEVVYGEREDDNEEMGFYTVIFKYVEEEK
;
A
#
# COMPACT_ATOMS: atom_id res chain seq x y z
N MET A 1 -25.68 -13.08 -5.18
CA MET A 1 -24.22 -12.97 -5.29
C MET A 1 -23.72 -12.74 -3.87
N GLN A 2 -22.91 -13.64 -3.31
CA GLN A 2 -22.19 -13.31 -2.07
C GLN A 2 -21.12 -12.30 -2.50
N THR A 3 -21.29 -11.04 -2.09
CA THR A 3 -20.22 -10.05 -2.20
C THR A 3 -19.12 -10.48 -1.25
N ILE A 4 -17.99 -10.90 -1.80
CA ILE A 4 -16.76 -11.12 -1.03
C ILE A 4 -16.35 -9.75 -0.50
N ASP A 5 -16.10 -9.63 0.80
CA ASP A 5 -15.68 -8.37 1.41
C ASP A 5 -14.17 -8.18 1.21
N ARG A 6 -13.78 -6.99 0.77
CA ARG A 6 -12.39 -6.62 0.53
C ARG A 6 -11.50 -6.79 1.76
N ASN A 7 -12.04 -6.58 2.96
CA ASN A 7 -11.30 -6.86 4.19
C ASN A 7 -11.07 -8.34 4.43
N GLU A 8 -11.96 -9.23 3.98
CA GLU A 8 -11.78 -10.67 4.10
C GLU A 8 -10.74 -11.17 3.09
N ILE A 9 -10.72 -10.62 1.87
CA ILE A 9 -9.67 -10.90 0.87
C ILE A 9 -8.30 -10.50 1.43
N ALA A 10 -8.18 -9.29 1.96
CA ALA A 10 -6.90 -8.80 2.52
C ALA A 10 -6.38 -9.65 3.70
N LYS A 11 -7.25 -10.36 4.42
CA LYS A 11 -6.86 -11.28 5.51
C LYS A 11 -6.47 -12.67 5.01
N ASP A 12 -6.84 -13.05 3.80
CA ASP A 12 -6.47 -14.32 3.18
C ASP A 12 -5.02 -14.26 2.67
N ILE A 13 -4.07 -14.18 3.61
CA ILE A 13 -2.65 -14.04 3.31
C ILE A 13 -2.18 -15.25 2.49
N ASN A 14 -1.74 -14.99 1.26
CA ASN A 14 -1.29 -16.01 0.33
C ASN A 14 0.23 -15.96 0.08
N THR A 15 0.93 -14.92 0.54
CA THR A 15 2.38 -14.79 0.38
C THR A 15 3.02 -13.77 1.35
N LYS A 16 4.35 -13.62 1.25
CA LYS A 16 5.15 -12.53 1.84
C LYS A 16 6.01 -11.89 0.75
N ILE A 17 5.97 -10.57 0.62
CA ILE A 17 6.70 -9.83 -0.43
C ILE A 17 7.44 -8.63 0.19
N ALA A 18 8.66 -8.37 -0.28
CA ALA A 18 9.43 -7.17 0.02
C ALA A 18 9.39 -6.17 -1.15
N GLY A 19 9.64 -4.89 -0.88
CA GLY A 19 9.66 -3.84 -1.90
C GLY A 19 8.27 -3.50 -2.43
N LEU A 20 7.26 -3.47 -1.55
CA LEU A 20 5.92 -3.04 -1.93
C LEU A 20 5.88 -1.52 -2.06
N GLY A 21 5.33 -1.03 -3.17
CA GLY A 21 5.18 0.39 -3.45
C GLY A 21 3.73 0.86 -3.38
N ARG A 22 3.52 2.14 -3.09
CA ARG A 22 2.21 2.79 -3.16
C ARG A 22 2.36 4.29 -3.37
N SER A 23 1.65 4.85 -4.35
CA SER A 23 1.53 6.30 -4.52
C SER A 23 0.19 6.80 -3.99
N ILE A 24 0.17 7.96 -3.35
CA ILE A 24 -1.06 8.65 -2.93
C ILE A 24 -0.92 10.16 -3.13
N GLN A 25 -2.05 10.87 -3.16
CA GLN A 25 -2.08 12.32 -3.06
C GLN A 25 -3.04 12.80 -1.97
N THR A 26 -2.63 13.83 -1.23
CA THR A 26 -3.35 14.40 -0.08
C THR A 26 -3.44 15.92 -0.16
N ASN A 27 -4.39 16.50 0.57
CA ASN A 27 -4.58 17.95 0.61
C ASN A 27 -3.53 18.70 1.46
N TRP A 28 -2.81 17.97 2.31
CA TRP A 28 -1.81 18.49 3.24
C TRP A 28 -0.77 17.41 3.53
N GLU A 29 0.38 17.85 4.01
CA GLU A 29 1.48 16.98 4.46
C GLU A 29 1.05 16.13 5.65
N LEU A 30 1.44 14.86 5.65
CA LEU A 30 1.06 13.87 6.64
C LEU A 30 2.00 13.85 7.85
N GLY A 31 3.20 14.40 7.72
CA GLY A 31 4.16 14.57 8.81
C GLY A 31 4.78 13.26 9.27
N PHE A 32 5.14 12.35 8.35
CA PHE A 32 5.83 11.11 8.72
C PHE A 32 7.24 11.38 9.25
N GLU A 33 7.49 11.00 10.50
CA GLU A 33 8.79 11.14 11.16
C GLU A 33 9.49 9.77 11.33
N GLU A 34 10.82 9.73 11.17
CA GLU A 34 11.62 8.52 11.39
C GLU A 34 11.41 7.95 12.81
N GLY A 35 11.18 6.64 12.90
CA GLY A 35 10.85 5.92 14.14
C GLY A 35 9.36 5.91 14.51
N GLN A 36 8.51 6.62 13.78
CA GLN A 36 7.06 6.56 13.97
C GLN A 36 6.53 5.19 13.55
N VAL A 37 5.72 4.55 14.40
CA VAL A 37 4.98 3.34 14.05
C VAL A 37 3.53 3.69 13.74
N ILE A 38 3.09 3.37 12.53
CA ILE A 38 1.69 3.48 12.10
C ILE A 38 1.02 2.11 12.09
N THR A 39 -0.29 2.11 12.29
CA THR A 39 -1.13 0.92 12.14
C THR A 39 -2.16 1.20 11.07
N LEU A 40 -2.26 0.33 10.07
CA LEU A 40 -3.28 0.48 9.03
C LEU A 40 -4.67 0.28 9.65
N GLU A 41 -5.51 1.31 9.64
CA GLU A 41 -6.86 1.25 10.23
C GLU A 41 -7.83 0.39 9.40
N LYS A 42 -7.55 0.26 8.11
CA LYS A 42 -8.29 -0.53 7.12
C LYS A 42 -7.31 -1.30 6.24
N GLN A 43 -7.81 -2.21 5.42
CA GLN A 43 -6.98 -2.79 4.37
C GLN A 43 -6.55 -1.72 3.37
N GLU A 44 -5.37 -1.89 2.78
CA GLU A 44 -4.80 -0.92 1.86
C GLU A 44 -4.19 -1.61 0.63
N SER A 45 -4.38 -1.00 -0.55
CA SER A 45 -3.74 -1.42 -1.80
C SER A 45 -2.29 -0.96 -1.88
N TRP A 46 -1.46 -1.86 -2.34
CA TRP A 46 -0.05 -1.67 -2.68
C TRP A 46 0.22 -2.38 -4.01
N THR A 47 1.42 -2.23 -4.54
CA THR A 47 1.87 -2.92 -5.75
C THR A 47 3.22 -3.57 -5.55
N ASN A 48 3.46 -4.71 -6.20
CA ASN A 48 4.76 -5.37 -6.24
C ASN A 48 5.56 -5.03 -7.52
N GLY A 49 5.47 -3.78 -7.98
CA GLY A 49 6.12 -3.29 -9.20
C GLY A 49 5.23 -3.33 -10.43
N GLY A 50 3.93 -3.08 -10.24
CA GLY A 50 2.95 -2.79 -11.28
C GLY A 50 2.80 -1.29 -11.54
N ALA A 51 2.02 -0.94 -12.55
CA ALA A 51 1.74 0.43 -12.95
C ALA A 51 0.47 0.91 -12.25
N PHE A 52 0.60 1.71 -11.20
CA PHE A 52 -0.54 2.28 -10.48
C PHE A 52 -0.65 3.78 -10.76
N THR A 53 -1.85 4.25 -11.09
CA THR A 53 -2.11 5.69 -11.32
C THR A 53 -2.99 6.24 -10.21
N VAL A 54 -2.55 7.33 -9.59
CA VAL A 54 -3.34 8.04 -8.58
C VAL A 54 -4.42 8.87 -9.30
N CYS A 55 -5.70 8.63 -8.96
CA CYS A 55 -6.86 9.17 -9.68
C CYS A 55 -7.58 10.31 -8.92
N ASN A 56 -6.91 11.01 -8.00
CA ASN A 56 -7.35 12.28 -7.44
C ASN A 56 -6.40 13.41 -7.87
N ASP A 57 -6.82 14.65 -7.65
CA ASP A 57 -6.03 15.86 -7.94
C ASP A 57 -5.84 16.61 -6.62
N CYS A 58 -4.85 16.16 -5.84
CA CYS A 58 -4.50 16.76 -4.56
C CYS A 58 -3.05 17.26 -4.58
N PRO A 59 -2.74 18.39 -3.93
CA PRO A 59 -1.49 19.12 -4.13
C PRO A 59 -0.23 18.46 -3.57
N VAL A 60 -0.36 17.54 -2.62
CA VAL A 60 0.78 16.87 -1.99
C VAL A 60 0.83 15.43 -2.46
N GLU A 61 1.94 15.01 -3.07
CA GLU A 61 2.14 13.66 -3.57
C GLU A 61 3.14 12.90 -2.71
N TYR A 62 2.88 11.61 -2.53
CA TYR A 62 3.73 10.70 -1.78
C TYR A 62 4.00 9.44 -2.58
N TYR A 63 5.24 8.96 -2.48
CA TYR A 63 5.61 7.58 -2.78
C TYR A 63 6.00 6.86 -1.50
N PHE A 64 5.29 5.78 -1.20
CA PHE A 64 5.53 4.90 -0.08
C PHE A 64 6.18 3.61 -0.53
N GLU A 65 7.17 3.14 0.23
CA GLU A 65 7.83 1.85 0.03
C GLU A 65 7.87 1.07 1.34
N ILE A 66 7.59 -0.24 1.31
CA ILE A 66 7.91 -1.17 2.41
C ILE A 66 9.10 -2.01 1.98
N GLU A 67 10.26 -1.78 2.59
CA GLU A 67 11.53 -2.36 2.12
C GLU A 67 11.70 -3.85 2.46
N ASN A 68 11.09 -4.34 3.54
CA ASN A 68 11.20 -5.73 4.01
C ASN A 68 9.95 -6.55 3.68
N GLU A 69 10.04 -7.87 3.89
CA GLU A 69 8.92 -8.77 3.64
C GLU A 69 7.73 -8.50 4.58
N VAL A 70 6.56 -8.29 3.99
CA VAL A 70 5.28 -8.13 4.70
C VAL A 70 4.29 -9.21 4.25
N PRO A 71 3.54 -9.84 5.17
CA PRO A 71 2.46 -10.75 4.82
C PRO A 71 1.34 -10.01 4.10
N CYS A 72 0.95 -10.51 2.93
CA CYS A 72 -0.01 -9.84 2.07
C CYS A 72 -0.84 -10.83 1.24
N HIS A 73 -1.90 -10.31 0.63
CA HIS A 73 -2.68 -11.01 -0.38
C HIS A 73 -2.37 -10.45 -1.77
N VAL A 74 -1.78 -11.24 -2.65
CA VAL A 74 -1.64 -10.89 -4.07
C VAL A 74 -2.94 -11.22 -4.79
N VAL A 75 -3.48 -10.27 -5.54
CA VAL A 75 -4.74 -10.43 -6.27
C VAL A 75 -4.58 -11.47 -7.39
N ASP A 76 -5.49 -12.45 -7.45
CA ASP A 76 -5.59 -13.39 -8.58
C ASP A 76 -6.55 -12.85 -9.64
N TYR A 77 -5.99 -12.23 -10.69
CA TYR A 77 -6.79 -11.69 -11.79
C TYR A 77 -7.50 -12.77 -12.63
N ASN A 78 -7.22 -14.05 -12.44
CA ASN A 78 -8.01 -15.13 -13.04
C ASN A 78 -9.26 -15.49 -12.22
N ASN A 79 -9.40 -14.94 -11.01
CA ASN A 79 -10.54 -15.14 -10.13
C ASN A 79 -11.56 -14.00 -10.30
N GLU A 80 -12.50 -14.17 -11.24
CA GLU A 80 -13.52 -13.16 -11.55
C GLU A 80 -14.27 -12.64 -10.31
N ASN A 81 -14.57 -13.49 -9.33
CA ASN A 81 -15.30 -13.06 -8.13
C ASN A 81 -14.49 -12.11 -7.24
N GLU A 82 -13.17 -12.34 -7.17
CA GLU A 82 -12.24 -11.52 -6.40
C GLU A 82 -12.00 -10.19 -7.11
N VAL A 83 -11.72 -10.23 -8.42
CA VAL A 83 -11.52 -9.04 -9.25
C VAL A 83 -12.74 -8.11 -9.18
N ILE A 84 -13.95 -8.66 -9.32
CA ILE A 84 -15.21 -7.90 -9.19
C ILE A 84 -15.38 -7.34 -7.77
N ALA A 85 -15.02 -8.11 -6.73
CA ALA A 85 -15.14 -7.65 -5.34
C ALA A 85 -14.17 -6.51 -5.01
N LEU A 86 -13.00 -6.49 -5.65
CA LEU A 86 -11.98 -5.46 -5.50
C LEU A 86 -12.20 -4.26 -6.42
N GLY A 87 -12.98 -4.42 -7.49
CA GLY A 87 -13.13 -3.43 -8.55
C GLY A 87 -11.88 -3.30 -9.43
N ALA A 88 -11.13 -4.40 -9.60
CA ALA A 88 -9.84 -4.46 -10.29
C ALA A 88 -9.96 -5.03 -11.72
N GLU A 89 -11.16 -4.94 -12.32
CA GLU A 89 -11.44 -5.42 -13.68
C GLU A 89 -10.58 -4.64 -14.68
N ASP A 90 -9.87 -5.34 -15.58
CA ASP A 90 -8.94 -4.77 -16.58
C ASP A 90 -7.75 -3.97 -15.97
N CYS A 91 -7.36 -4.27 -14.72
CA CYS A 91 -6.26 -3.63 -13.98
C CYS A 91 -5.08 -4.58 -13.67
N GLU A 92 -4.85 -5.63 -14.47
CA GLU A 92 -3.80 -6.64 -14.24
C GLU A 92 -2.39 -6.01 -14.12
N ASP A 93 -2.19 -4.92 -14.84
CA ASP A 93 -0.97 -4.13 -14.92
C ASP A 93 -0.56 -3.55 -13.56
N GLU A 94 -1.54 -3.27 -12.69
CA GLU A 94 -1.34 -2.67 -11.36
C GLU A 94 -0.66 -3.64 -10.40
N LYS A 95 -0.77 -4.95 -10.67
CA LYS A 95 -0.28 -6.04 -9.81
C LYS A 95 -0.63 -5.79 -8.33
N GLU A 96 -1.93 -5.57 -8.08
CA GLU A 96 -2.42 -5.17 -6.78
C GLU A 96 -2.07 -6.22 -5.70
N VAL A 97 -1.66 -5.70 -4.55
CA VAL A 97 -1.38 -6.45 -3.33
C VAL A 97 -2.13 -5.77 -2.18
N LEU A 98 -2.83 -6.56 -1.37
CA LEU A 98 -3.58 -6.06 -0.22
C LEU A 98 -2.82 -6.32 1.06
N LEU A 99 -2.65 -5.27 1.87
CA LEU A 99 -2.25 -5.38 3.26
C LEU A 99 -3.49 -5.34 4.15
N PRO A 100 -3.64 -6.24 5.13
CA PRO A 100 -4.78 -6.23 6.04
C PRO A 100 -4.71 -5.06 7.02
N ALA A 101 -5.89 -4.67 7.51
CA ALA A 101 -6.00 -3.79 8.68
C ALA A 101 -5.25 -4.39 9.88
N GLY A 102 -4.62 -3.54 10.68
CA GLY A 102 -3.78 -3.93 11.79
C GLY A 102 -2.31 -4.15 11.43
N THR A 103 -1.94 -4.12 10.15
CA THR A 103 -0.53 -4.14 9.74
C THR A 103 0.21 -2.94 10.34
N LYS A 104 1.32 -3.21 11.02
CA LYS A 104 2.16 -2.19 11.67
C LYS A 104 3.38 -1.91 10.82
N LEU A 105 3.63 -0.63 10.56
CA LEU A 105 4.73 -0.15 9.73
C LEU A 105 5.51 0.91 10.52
N GLU A 106 6.82 0.73 10.65
CA GLU A 106 7.74 1.72 11.21
C GLU A 106 8.32 2.56 10.08
N VAL A 107 8.24 3.89 10.19
CA VAL A 107 8.90 4.83 9.29
C VAL A 107 10.41 4.74 9.51
N VAL A 108 11.16 4.28 8.51
CA VAL A 108 12.63 4.25 8.54
C VAL A 108 13.27 5.37 7.73
N TYR A 109 12.48 6.02 6.88
CA TYR A 109 12.82 7.25 6.18
C TYR A 109 11.56 8.10 6.10
N GLY A 110 11.55 9.24 6.80
CA GLY A 110 10.40 10.14 6.89
C GLY A 110 10.37 11.21 5.80
N GLU A 111 9.42 12.13 5.90
CA GLU A 111 9.29 13.26 4.98
C GLU A 111 10.52 14.15 4.98
N ARG A 112 11.04 14.46 3.79
CA ARG A 112 12.13 15.42 3.58
C ARG A 112 11.75 16.43 2.51
N GLU A 113 11.95 17.71 2.81
CA GLU A 113 11.67 18.80 1.86
C GLU A 113 12.45 18.61 0.55
N ASP A 114 13.70 18.17 0.62
CA ASP A 114 14.56 17.91 -0.55
C ASP A 114 13.93 16.91 -1.54
N ASP A 115 13.20 15.89 -1.06
CA ASP A 115 12.53 14.93 -1.95
C ASP A 115 11.46 15.62 -2.79
N ASN A 116 10.65 16.44 -2.16
CA ASN A 116 9.58 17.17 -2.83
C ASN A 116 10.14 18.24 -3.77
N GLU A 117 11.22 18.93 -3.38
CA GLU A 117 11.88 19.91 -4.23
C GLU A 117 12.55 19.30 -5.47
N GLU A 118 13.20 18.13 -5.32
CA GLU A 118 13.95 17.49 -6.41
C GLU A 118 13.07 16.58 -7.29
N MET A 119 12.12 15.86 -6.69
CA MET A 119 11.31 14.84 -7.36
C MET A 119 9.85 15.24 -7.58
N GLY A 120 9.35 16.23 -6.84
CA GLY A 120 7.95 16.66 -6.88
C GLY A 120 6.99 15.84 -6.00
N PHE A 121 7.52 14.96 -5.16
CA PHE A 121 6.75 14.16 -4.20
C PHE A 121 7.62 13.79 -3.00
N TYR A 122 7.00 13.53 -1.84
CA TYR A 122 7.69 13.01 -0.67
C TYR A 122 7.91 11.51 -0.78
N THR A 123 9.11 11.03 -0.46
CA THR A 123 9.37 9.60 -0.31
C THR A 123 9.30 9.22 1.16
N VAL A 124 8.58 8.13 1.47
CA VAL A 124 8.53 7.58 2.83
C VAL A 124 8.80 6.08 2.74
N ILE A 125 9.82 5.63 3.47
CA ILE A 125 10.19 4.20 3.52
C ILE A 125 9.77 3.65 4.87
N PHE A 126 9.12 2.50 4.82
CA PHE A 126 8.63 1.76 5.95
C PHE A 126 9.34 0.42 6.10
N LYS A 127 9.41 -0.06 7.33
CA LYS A 127 9.61 -1.49 7.65
C LYS A 127 8.33 -2.04 8.26
N TYR A 128 7.90 -3.21 7.80
CA TYR A 128 6.92 -4.01 8.49
C TYR A 128 7.46 -4.49 9.85
N VAL A 129 6.66 -4.26 10.89
CA VAL A 129 6.92 -4.72 12.26
C VAL A 129 6.22 -6.05 12.46
N GLU A 130 6.99 -7.14 12.48
CA GLU A 130 6.45 -8.48 12.72
C GLU A 130 5.91 -8.58 14.15
N GLU A 131 4.69 -9.07 14.32
CA GLU A 131 4.14 -9.32 15.64
C GLU A 131 4.71 -10.62 16.20
N GLU A 132 5.33 -10.56 17.39
CA GLU A 132 5.68 -11.76 18.15
C GLU A 132 4.38 -12.49 18.54
N LYS A 133 4.25 -13.75 18.09
CA LYS A 133 3.10 -14.61 18.38
C LYS A 133 3.10 -15.15 19.80
#